data_AF-A0A6G7ZC54-F1
#
_entry.id   AF-A0A6G7ZC54-F1
#
_cell.length_a   1.000
_cell.length_b   1.000
_cell.length_c   1.000
_cell.angle_alpha   90.00
_cell.angle_beta   90.00
_cell.angle_gamma   90.00
#
_symmetry.space_group_name_H-M   'P 1'
#
loop_
_entity.id
_entity.type
_entity.pdbx_description
1 polymer ?
#
loop_
_entity_poly.entity_id
_entity_poly.type
_entity_poly.pdbx_seq_one_letter_code
_entity_poly.pdbx_strand_id
1 'polypeptide(L)'
;MATKKYIEPIALHSGGVKVKKILHDQGMSDDEGKRYCLALVEYDGTNRYAIRWNGSAKETWGFPSVGNTSTWFVLPSEIDIILFMRSLGFSNSQISNSLIK
;
A
#
# COMPACT_ATOMS: atom_id res chain seq x y z
N MET A 1 -14.49 19.06 17.67
CA MET A 1 -14.21 17.64 17.34
C MET A 1 -13.45 17.61 16.02
N ALA A 2 -12.21 17.12 16.00
CA ALA A 2 -11.46 17.00 14.76
C ALA A 2 -12.04 15.85 13.92
N THR A 3 -12.51 16.16 12.71
CA THR A 3 -12.99 15.18 11.74
C THR A 3 -11.82 14.31 11.30
N LYS A 4 -11.84 13.02 11.69
CA LYS A 4 -10.86 12.02 11.24
C LYS A 4 -11.00 11.82 9.74
N LYS A 5 -10.17 12.51 8.96
CA LYS A 5 -10.09 12.41 7.50
C LYS A 5 -9.23 11.19 7.15
N TYR A 6 -9.66 10.42 6.14
CA TYR A 6 -8.80 9.39 5.51
C TYR A 6 -7.41 10.00 5.23
N ILE A 7 -6.36 9.31 5.64
CA ILE A 7 -5.00 9.72 5.35
C ILE A 7 -4.54 8.94 4.13
N GLU A 8 -4.20 9.66 3.07
CA GLU A 8 -3.72 9.08 1.83
C GLU A 8 -2.46 8.23 2.09
N PRO A 9 -2.31 7.07 1.42
CA PRO A 9 -1.19 6.17 1.66
C PRO A 9 0.18 6.84 1.50
N ILE A 10 0.28 7.83 0.61
CA ILE A 10 1.52 8.57 0.36
C ILE A 10 1.96 9.44 1.55
N ALA A 11 1.03 9.86 2.40
CA ALA A 11 1.30 10.69 3.58
C ALA A 11 1.72 9.87 4.81
N LEU A 12 1.77 8.53 4.70
CA LEU A 12 1.98 7.62 5.81
C LEU A 12 3.40 7.05 5.79
N HIS A 13 4.28 7.68 6.55
CA HIS A 13 5.63 7.21 6.84
C HIS A 13 5.64 6.47 8.18
N SER A 14 6.09 5.23 8.20
CA SER A 14 6.17 4.42 9.43
C SER A 14 7.57 3.84 9.61
N GLY A 15 8.21 4.08 10.76
CA GLY A 15 9.34 3.28 11.26
C GLY A 15 10.44 2.91 10.26
N GLY A 16 10.83 3.84 9.38
CA GLY A 16 11.88 3.62 8.37
C GLY A 16 11.41 3.30 6.96
N VAL A 17 10.10 3.16 6.72
CA VAL A 17 9.50 3.00 5.38
C VAL A 17 9.14 4.37 4.80
N LYS A 18 9.73 4.73 3.67
CA LYS A 18 9.37 5.92 2.89
C LYS A 18 8.66 5.50 1.61
N VAL A 19 7.40 5.87 1.47
CA VAL A 19 6.62 5.61 0.24
C VAL A 19 7.19 6.45 -0.90
N LYS A 20 7.60 5.79 -2.00
CA LYS A 20 8.15 6.44 -3.19
C LYS A 20 7.09 6.60 -4.28
N LYS A 21 6.28 5.56 -4.49
CA LYS A 21 5.25 5.53 -5.53
C LYS A 21 4.10 4.61 -5.12
N ILE A 22 2.87 5.07 -5.32
CA ILE A 22 1.70 4.21 -5.23
C ILE A 22 1.51 3.49 -6.55
N LEU A 23 1.50 2.16 -6.51
CA LEU A 23 1.33 1.30 -7.69
C LEU A 23 -0.13 0.92 -7.87
N HIS A 24 -0.85 0.83 -6.76
CA HIS A 24 -2.27 0.60 -6.71
C HIS A 24 -2.84 1.13 -5.40
N ASP A 25 -3.93 1.87 -5.48
CA ASP A 25 -4.75 2.23 -4.33
C ASP A 25 -6.19 1.78 -4.60
N GLN A 26 -6.94 1.52 -3.53
CA GLN A 26 -8.32 1.05 -3.60
C GLN A 26 -8.47 -0.34 -4.23
N GLY A 27 -7.58 -1.28 -3.89
CA GLY A 27 -7.74 -2.68 -4.29
C GLY A 27 -9.02 -3.30 -3.78
N MET A 28 -9.31 -4.53 -4.22
CA MET A 28 -10.55 -5.22 -3.86
C MET A 28 -10.77 -5.13 -2.34
N SER A 29 -12.00 -4.81 -1.97
CA SER A 29 -12.38 -4.81 -0.57
C SER A 29 -12.37 -6.24 -0.04
N ASP A 30 -11.85 -6.43 1.16
CA ASP A 30 -12.12 -7.64 1.93
C ASP A 30 -13.58 -7.69 2.39
N ASP A 31 -13.95 -8.76 3.11
CA ASP A 31 -15.30 -9.00 3.62
C ASP A 31 -15.79 -7.88 4.57
N GLU A 32 -14.88 -7.06 5.08
CA GLU A 32 -15.18 -5.90 5.95
C GLU A 32 -15.21 -4.57 5.20
N GLY A 33 -15.07 -4.58 3.87
CA GLY A 33 -15.05 -3.37 3.04
C GLY A 33 -13.71 -2.63 3.06
N LYS A 34 -12.67 -3.18 3.70
CA LYS A 34 -11.34 -2.56 3.75
C LYS A 34 -10.59 -2.88 2.48
N ARG A 35 -10.00 -1.85 1.89
CA ARG A 35 -9.24 -1.95 0.63
C ARG A 35 -7.76 -1.94 0.94
N TYR A 36 -6.93 -2.44 0.03
CA TYR A 36 -5.48 -2.40 0.19
C TYR A 36 -4.82 -1.40 -0.77
N CYS A 37 -3.59 -1.04 -0.44
CA CYS A 37 -2.70 -0.23 -1.25
C CYS A 37 -1.39 -0.99 -1.46
N LEU A 38 -0.91 -1.00 -2.70
CA LEU A 38 0.39 -1.52 -3.10
C LEU A 38 1.29 -0.34 -3.50
N ALA A 39 2.50 -0.31 -2.97
CA ALA A 39 3.44 0.78 -3.21
C ALA A 39 4.86 0.26 -3.43
N LEU A 40 5.66 1.08 -4.13
CA LEU A 40 7.11 1.04 -4.06
C LEU A 40 7.53 1.93 -2.89
N VAL A 41 8.36 1.37 -2.01
CA VAL A 41 8.86 2.04 -0.82
C VAL A 41 10.39 1.92 -0.73
N GLU A 42 11.03 2.86 -0.06
CA GLU A 42 12.40 2.71 0.44
C GLU A 42 12.34 2.19 1.87
N TYR A 43 12.94 1.03 2.10
CA TYR A 43 13.10 0.41 3.41
C TYR A 43 14.55 -0.02 3.57
N ASP A 44 15.20 0.44 4.64
CA ASP A 44 16.61 0.17 4.91
C ASP A 44 17.54 0.48 3.72
N GLY A 45 17.34 1.68 3.12
CA GLY A 45 18.09 2.16 1.96
C GLY A 45 17.81 1.43 0.63
N THR A 46 16.94 0.41 0.64
CA THR A 46 16.64 -0.41 -0.54
C THR A 46 15.20 -0.18 -1.02
N ASN A 47 15.02 -0.07 -2.33
CA ASN A 47 13.69 -0.03 -2.93
C ASN A 47 13.03 -1.40 -2.86
N ARG A 48 11.85 -1.48 -2.27
CA ARG A 48 11.07 -2.72 -2.12
C ARG A 48 9.59 -2.46 -2.41
N TYR A 49 8.88 -3.50 -2.79
CA TYR A 49 7.42 -3.45 -2.86
C TYR A 49 6.83 -3.67 -1.47
N ALA A 50 5.77 -2.94 -1.14
CA ALA A 50 5.06 -3.10 0.12
C ALA A 50 3.55 -2.97 -0.07
N ILE A 51 2.82 -3.70 0.77
CA ILE A 51 1.36 -3.67 0.82
C ILE A 51 0.90 -3.20 2.20
N ARG A 52 -0.27 -2.57 2.24
CA ARG A 52 -0.99 -2.31 3.49
C ARG A 52 -2.49 -2.34 3.24
N TRP A 53 -3.28 -2.50 4.30
CA TRP A 53 -4.68 -2.10 4.24
C TRP A 53 -4.81 -0.60 4.43
N ASN A 54 -5.76 -0.04 3.72
CA ASN A 54 -6.19 1.33 3.86
C ASN A 54 -7.06 1.50 5.10
N GLY A 55 -7.05 2.72 5.61
CA GLY A 55 -7.98 3.12 6.64
C GLY A 55 -9.36 3.42 6.11
N SER A 56 -10.30 3.58 7.03
CA SER A 56 -11.65 4.07 6.81
C SER A 56 -11.92 5.30 7.70
N ALA A 57 -13.11 5.89 7.57
CA ALA A 57 -13.55 6.95 8.48
C ALA A 57 -13.61 6.48 9.95
N LYS A 58 -13.85 5.18 10.19
CA LYS A 58 -13.89 4.58 11.53
C LYS A 58 -12.50 4.12 12.00
N GLU A 59 -11.66 3.65 11.08
CA GLU A 59 -10.32 3.12 11.35
C GLU A 59 -9.29 3.84 10.47
N THR A 60 -8.88 5.04 10.88
CA THR A 60 -8.11 5.97 10.01
C THR A 60 -6.78 5.41 9.51
N TRP A 61 -6.10 4.58 10.29
CA TRP A 61 -4.76 4.08 9.98
C TRP A 61 -4.76 2.77 9.18
N GLY A 62 -5.93 2.14 9.01
CA GLY A 62 -6.03 0.79 8.47
C GLY A 62 -5.61 -0.29 9.47
N PHE A 63 -5.58 -1.53 9.01
CA PHE A 63 -5.26 -2.70 9.82
C PHE A 63 -4.14 -3.56 9.21
N PRO A 64 -3.23 -4.12 10.03
CA PRO A 64 -2.94 -3.69 11.39
C PRO A 64 -2.34 -2.29 11.42
N SER A 65 -2.48 -1.66 12.58
CA SER A 65 -1.79 -0.41 12.93
C SER A 65 -1.17 -0.56 14.30
N VAL A 66 -0.02 0.07 14.50
CA VAL A 66 0.67 0.12 15.79
C VAL A 66 0.50 1.54 16.35
N GLY A 67 -0.36 1.68 17.34
CA GLY A 67 -0.76 2.99 17.87
C GLY A 67 -1.47 3.83 16.82
N ASN A 68 -0.90 4.98 16.46
CA ASN A 68 -1.41 5.90 15.44
C ASN A 68 -0.61 5.82 14.14
N THR A 69 -0.05 4.66 13.82
CA THR A 69 0.79 4.48 12.64
C THR A 69 0.30 3.28 11.84
N SER A 70 0.05 3.48 10.54
CA SER A 70 -0.27 2.38 9.62
C SER A 70 0.93 1.46 9.45
N THR A 71 0.71 0.15 9.41
CA THR A 71 1.77 -0.83 9.17
C THR A 71 1.91 -1.13 7.68
N TRP A 72 3.13 -1.03 7.15
CA TRP A 72 3.50 -1.49 5.82
C TRP A 72 4.14 -2.88 5.90
N PHE A 73 3.69 -3.82 5.08
CA PHE A 73 4.32 -5.12 4.92
C PHE A 73 5.19 -5.10 3.68
N VAL A 74 6.50 -5.17 3.89
CA VAL A 74 7.47 -5.33 2.80
C VAL A 74 7.31 -6.73 2.21
N LEU A 75 7.13 -6.81 0.90
CA LEU A 75 7.04 -8.06 0.19
C LEU A 75 8.44 -8.69 0.04
N PRO A 76 8.57 -10.02 0.21
CA PRO A 76 9.79 -10.74 -0.14
C PRO A 76 10.22 -10.48 -1.59
N SER A 77 11.53 -10.46 -1.85
CA SER A 77 12.10 -10.20 -3.17
C SER A 77 11.74 -11.27 -4.21
N GLU A 78 11.39 -12.47 -3.75
CA GLU A 78 10.97 -13.61 -4.55
C GLU A 78 9.55 -13.44 -5.11
N ILE A 79 8.76 -12.50 -4.58
CA ILE A 79 7.45 -12.19 -5.15
C ILE A 79 7.67 -11.39 -6.44
N ASP A 80 7.43 -12.05 -7.57
CA ASP A 80 7.35 -11.37 -8.86
C ASP A 80 6.14 -10.43 -8.87
N ILE A 81 6.42 -9.13 -8.78
CA ILE A 81 5.40 -8.09 -8.70
C ILE A 81 4.52 -8.06 -9.96
N ILE A 82 5.06 -8.43 -11.13
CA ILE A 82 4.29 -8.46 -12.38
C ILE A 82 3.29 -9.60 -12.30
N LEU A 83 3.73 -10.77 -11.85
CA LEU A 83 2.86 -11.93 -11.68
C LEU A 83 1.78 -11.65 -10.62
N PHE A 84 2.16 -10.98 -9.52
CA PHE A 84 1.24 -10.55 -8.49
C PHE A 84 0.19 -9.58 -9.04
N MET A 85 0.60 -8.50 -9.71
CA MET A 85 -0.34 -7.55 -10.33
C MET A 85 -1.26 -8.23 -11.36
N ARG A 86 -0.76 -9.20 -12.15
CA ARG A 86 -1.60 -9.99 -13.06
C ARG A 86 -2.64 -10.83 -12.32
N SER A 87 -2.26 -11.46 -11.21
CA SER A 87 -3.19 -12.24 -10.37
C SER A 87 -4.31 -11.37 -9.80
N LEU A 88 -4.06 -10.08 -9.63
CA LEU A 88 -5.03 -9.07 -9.20
C LEU A 88 -5.86 -8.48 -10.35
N GLY A 89 -5.70 -8.98 -11.58
CA GLY A 89 -6.49 -8.59 -12.76
C GLY A 89 -6.00 -7.33 -13.49
N PHE A 90 -4.76 -6.88 -13.25
CA PHE A 90 -4.24 -5.69 -13.93
C PHE A 90 -3.92 -6.00 -15.39
N SER A 91 -4.34 -5.10 -16.28
CA SER A 91 -3.96 -5.15 -17.69
C SER A 91 -2.48 -4.81 -17.90
N ASN A 92 -1.92 -5.24 -19.03
CA ASN A 92 -0.52 -4.95 -19.39
C ASN A 92 -0.21 -3.44 -19.43
N SER A 93 -1.16 -2.59 -19.82
CA SER A 93 -0.99 -1.13 -19.83
C SER A 93 -0.91 -0.56 -18.41
N GLN A 94 -1.74 -1.05 -17.48
CA GLN A 94 -1.69 -0.66 -16.07
C GLN A 94 -0.37 -1.07 -15.43
N ILE A 95 0.10 -2.29 -15.69
CA ILE A 95 1.39 -2.79 -15.19
C ILE A 95 2.55 -1.94 -15.74
N SER A 96 2.55 -1.66 -17.05
CA SER A 96 3.60 -0.84 -17.68
C SER A 96 3.68 0.57 -17.09
N ASN A 97 2.53 1.20 -16.81
CA ASN A 97 2.50 2.55 -16.20
C ASN A 97 2.94 2.53 -14.72
N SER A 98 2.65 1.44 -14.01
CA SER A 98 3.07 1.25 -12.62
C SER A 98 4.57 0.97 -12.49
N LEU A 99 5.19 0.29 -13.45
CA LEU A 99 6.58 -0.17 -13.38
C LEU A 99 7.64 0.73 -14.05
N ILE A 100 7.31 2.00 -14.33
CA ILE A 100 8.31 2.93 -14.88
C ILE A 100 9.43 3.14 -13.85
N LYS A 101 10.66 2.82 -14.29
CA LYS A 101 11.94 2.90 -13.57
C LYS A 101 12.24 4.28 -13.01
#